data_AF-A0A150TRC8-F1
#
_entry.id   AF-A0A150TRC8-F1
#
_cell.length_a   1.000
_cell.length_b   1.000
_cell.length_c   1.000
_cell.angle_alpha   90.00
_cell.angle_beta   90.00
_cell.angle_gamma   90.00
#
_symmetry.space_group_name_H-M   'P 1'
#
loop_
_entity.id
_entity.type
_entity.pdbx_description
1 polymer ?
#
loop_
_entity_poly.entity_id
_entity_poly.type
_entity_poly.pdbx_seq_one_letter_code
_entity_poly.pdbx_strand_id
1 'polypeptide(L)' 'MLVDRLWPRGVRKDALAIDAWMKEIGPSEELRRSFGHDATRWEEFAARYREELRRQPASGLVDELVAQAKPRRRRGIR' A
#
# COMPACT_ATOMS: atom_id res chain seq x y z
N MET A 1 2.34 3.36 8.57
CA MET A 1 2.33 2.15 7.72
C MET A 1 2.76 2.49 6.29
N LEU A 2 3.52 1.62 5.62
CA LEU A 2 3.96 1.76 4.22
C LEU A 2 3.45 0.57 3.38
N VAL A 3 2.82 0.85 2.23
CA VAL A 3 2.23 -0.13 1.30
C VAL A 3 2.90 0.01 -0.06
N ASP A 4 4.19 -0.33 -0.11
CA ASP A 4 5.01 -0.21 -1.31
C ASP A 4 6.10 -1.28 -1.25
N ARG A 5 6.55 -1.82 -2.39
CA ARG A 5 7.65 -2.80 -2.43
C ARG A 5 9.02 -2.17 -2.24
N LEU A 6 9.17 -0.89 -2.59
CA LEU A 6 10.42 -0.15 -2.50
C LEU A 6 10.35 0.88 -1.39
N TRP A 7 11.49 1.05 -0.73
CA TRP A 7 11.68 2.15 0.20
C TRP A 7 11.82 3.47 -0.58
N PRO A 8 11.21 4.58 -0.12
CA PRO A 8 11.38 5.88 -0.77
C PRO A 8 12.85 6.29 -0.87
N ARG A 9 13.28 6.71 -2.06
CA ARG A 9 14.65 7.19 -2.27
C ARG A 9 14.91 8.44 -1.42
N GLY A 10 16.10 8.53 -0.84
CA GLY A 10 16.52 9.68 -0.04
C GLY A 10 15.94 9.75 1.38
N VAL A 11 15.10 8.78 1.79
CA VAL A 11 14.55 8.72 3.14
C VAL A 11 15.31 7.70 3.96
N ARG A 12 15.77 8.07 5.16
CA ARG A 12 16.39 7.12 6.09
C ARG A 12 15.31 6.25 6.74
N LYS A 13 15.63 4.98 7.05
CA LYS A 13 14.66 4.03 7.64
C LYS A 13 14.05 4.51 8.96
N ASP A 14 14.86 5.18 9.78
CA ASP A 14 14.49 5.76 11.06
C ASP A 14 13.81 7.13 10.94
N ALA A 15 13.84 7.77 9.78
CA ALA A 15 13.16 9.06 9.54
C ALA A 15 11.65 8.89 9.30
N LEU A 16 11.20 7.68 8.95
CA LEU A 16 9.79 7.35 8.77
C LEU A 16 9.32 6.55 9.99
N ALA A 17 8.52 7.18 10.85
CA ALA A 17 7.82 6.50 11.94
C ALA A 17 6.67 5.64 11.36
N ILE A 18 7.02 4.51 10.75
CA ILE A 18 6.05 3.53 10.25
C ILE A 18 6.00 2.32 11.17
N ASP A 19 4.80 1.96 11.61
CA ASP A 19 4.59 0.79 12.47
C ASP A 19 4.69 -0.54 11.70
N ALA A 20 4.45 -0.50 10.38
CA ALA A 20 4.46 -1.67 9.52
C ALA A 20 4.82 -1.32 8.07
N TRP A 21 5.52 -2.23 7.40
CA TRP A 21 5.86 -2.17 5.98
C TRP A 21 5.31 -3.40 5.25
N MET A 22 4.18 -3.21 4.57
CA MET A 22 3.41 -4.26 3.90
C MET A 22 3.78 -4.37 2.42
N LYS A 23 4.92 -5.01 2.14
CA LYS A 23 5.45 -5.14 0.76
C LYS A 23 4.57 -6.02 -0.13
N GLU A 24 3.97 -7.05 0.44
CA GLU A 24 3.19 -8.08 -0.29
C GLU A 24 1.94 -7.53 -0.97
N ILE A 25 1.34 -6.49 -0.39
CA ILE A 25 0.19 -5.78 -0.97
C ILE A 25 0.61 -4.54 -1.76
N GLY A 26 1.91 -4.23 -1.88
CA GLY A 26 2.39 -3.16 -2.75
C GLY A 26 2.30 -3.55 -4.23
N PRO A 27 2.16 -2.58 -5.15
CA PRO A 27 2.06 -2.85 -6.59
C PRO A 27 3.28 -3.63 -7.08
N SER A 28 3.04 -4.54 -8.04
CA SER A 28 4.13 -5.33 -8.62
C SER A 28 5.20 -4.47 -9.30
N GLU A 29 6.38 -5.06 -9.48
CA GLU A 29 7.47 -4.40 -10.18
C GLU A 29 7.09 -4.08 -11.63
N GLU A 30 6.45 -5.03 -12.32
CA GLU A 30 5.95 -4.85 -13.68
C GLU A 30 4.93 -3.71 -13.75
N LEU A 31 3.95 -3.69 -12.83
CA LEU A 31 2.94 -2.66 -12.80
C LEU A 31 3.55 -1.27 -12.52
N ARG A 32 4.49 -1.15 -11.59
CA ARG A 32 5.22 0.11 -11.35
C ARG A 32 6.02 0.58 -12.56
N ARG A 33 6.72 -0.33 -13.25
CA ARG A 33 7.47 0.00 -14.46
C ARG A 33 6.54 0.49 -15.56
N SER A 34 5.37 -0.14 -15.72
CA SER A 34 4.37 0.26 -16.71
C SER A 34 3.73 1.63 -16.42
N PHE A 35 3.56 1.99 -15.15
CA PHE A 35 3.05 3.31 -14.74
C PHE A 35 4.03 4.42 -15.08
N GLY A 36 5.33 4.20 -14.87
CA GLY A 36 6.38 5.13 -15.31
C GLY A 36 6.29 6.54 -14.70
N HIS A 37 5.54 6.74 -13.62
CA HIS A 37 5.17 8.04 -13.04
C HIS A 37 4.42 8.99 -14.00
N ASP A 38 3.79 8.42 -15.04
CA ASP A 38 2.96 9.16 -15.97
C ASP A 38 1.54 9.30 -15.41
N ALA A 39 1.17 10.52 -15.03
CA ALA A 39 -0.15 10.80 -14.46
C ALA A 39 -1.30 10.41 -15.40
N THR A 40 -1.08 10.40 -16.72
CA THR A 40 -2.11 10.01 -17.70
C THR A 40 -2.45 8.51 -17.63
N ARG A 41 -1.55 7.69 -17.07
CA ARG A 41 -1.73 6.24 -16.89
C ARG A 41 -2.33 5.87 -15.53
N TRP A 42 -2.70 6.85 -14.71
CA TRP A 42 -3.14 6.63 -13.35
C TRP A 42 -4.37 5.73 -13.26
N GLU A 43 -5.38 5.95 -14.12
CA GLU A 43 -6.61 5.18 -14.09
C GLU A 43 -6.35 3.70 -14.40
N GLU A 44 -5.55 3.42 -15.44
CA GLU A 44 -5.12 2.07 -15.81
C GLU A 44 -4.29 1.41 -14.70
N PHE A 45 -3.34 2.14 -14.12
CA PHE A 45 -2.54 1.67 -13.00
C PHE A 45 -3.43 1.28 -11.81
N ALA A 46 -4.38 2.15 -11.44
CA ALA A 46 -5.28 1.90 -10.33
C ALA A 46 -6.22 0.72 -10.59
N ALA A 47 -6.67 0.52 -11.84
CA ALA A 47 -7.47 -0.64 -12.22
C ALA A 47 -6.67 -1.94 -12.07
N ARG A 48 -5.47 -2.00 -12.67
CA ARG A 48 -4.58 -3.17 -12.59
C ARG A 48 -4.12 -3.47 -11.17
N TYR A 49 -3.83 -2.45 -10.38
CA TYR A 49 -3.41 -2.65 -8.99
C TYR A 49 -4.54 -3.27 -8.16
N ARG A 50 -5.80 -2.87 -8.37
CA ARG A 50 -6.95 -3.53 -7.71
C ARG A 50 -7.08 -5.00 -8.10
N GLU A 51 -6.77 -5.35 -9.36
CA GLU A 51 -6.72 -6.75 -9.78
C GLU A 51 -5.60 -7.53 -9.07
N GLU A 52 -4.43 -6.93 -8.87
CA GLU A 52 -3.35 -7.55 -8.09
C GLU A 52 -3.79 -7.80 -6.64
N LEU A 53 -4.46 -6.83 -6.02
CA LEU A 53 -4.95 -6.94 -4.63
C LEU A 53 -6.02 -8.01 -4.46
N ARG A 54 -6.79 -8.34 -5.51
CA ARG A 54 -7.79 -9.42 -5.47
C ARG A 54 -7.19 -10.82 -5.55
N ARG A 55 -5.90 -10.95 -5.92
CA ARG A 55 -5.21 -12.24 -6.04
C ARG A 55 -4.59 -12.64 -4.71
N GLN A 56 -4.46 -13.94 -4.48
CA GLN A 56 -3.71 -14.44 -3.33
C GLN A 56 -2.20 -14.28 -3.55
N PRO A 57 -1.40 -14.03 -2.49
CA PRO A 57 -1.83 -13.88 -1.09
C PRO A 57 -2.36 -12.48 -0.73
N ALA A 58 -2.26 -11.49 -1.63
CA ALA A 58 -2.58 -10.09 -1.35
C ALA A 58 -3.99 -9.86 -0.81
N SER A 59 -5.01 -10.57 -1.33
CA SER A 59 -6.39 -10.42 -0.87
C SER A 59 -6.57 -10.68 0.62
N GLY A 60 -5.95 -11.75 1.16
CA GLY A 60 -6.07 -12.07 2.59
C GLY A 60 -5.42 -11.02 3.48
N LEU A 61 -4.28 -10.49 3.04
CA LEU A 61 -3.58 -9.40 3.75
C LEU A 61 -4.36 -8.08 3.72
N VAL A 62 -5.08 -7.80 2.62
CA VAL A 62 -5.98 -6.65 2.55
C VAL A 62 -7.15 -6.83 3.51
N ASP A 63 -7.73 -8.02 3.61
CA ASP A 63 -8.83 -8.30 4.55
C ASP A 63 -8.38 -8.13 6.01
N GLU A 64 -7.19 -8.63 6.36
CA GLU A 64 -6.56 -8.42 7.66
C GLU A 64 -6.34 -6.93 7.96
N LEU A 65 -5.88 -6.17 6.96
CA LEU A 65 -5.67 -4.72 7.10
C LEU A 65 -7.00 -3.99 7.33
N VAL A 66 -8.05 -4.33 6.59
CA VAL A 66 -9.39 -3.77 6.76
C VAL A 66 -9.95 -4.10 8.16
N ALA A 67 -9.72 -5.32 8.65
CA ALA A 67 -10.12 -5.72 10.00
C ALA A 67 -9.42 -4.90 11.09
N GLN A 68 -8.14 -4.57 10.90
CA GLN A 68 -7.35 -3.71 11.80
C GLN A 68 -7.76 -2.24 11.72
N ALA A 69 -8.25 -1.78 10.57
CA ALA A 69 -8.67 -0.40 10.35
C ALA A 69 -10.03 -0.04 10.99
N LYS A 70 -10.75 -1.00 11.60
CA LYS A 70 -11.99 -0.74 12.35
C LYS A 70 -11.78 0.44 13.30
N PRO A 71 -12.73 1.39 13.36
CA PRO A 71 -12.48 2.69 13.97
C PRO A 71 -12.03 2.49 15.41
N ARG A 72 -10.79 2.91 15.71
CA ARG A 72 -10.43 3.29 17.08
C ARG A 72 -11.48 4.31 17.47
N ARG A 73 -12.49 3.92 18.26
CA ARG A 73 -13.38 4.84 18.97
C ARG A 73 -12.46 5.95 19.45
N ARG A 74 -12.66 7.18 18.97
CA ARG A 74 -11.94 8.35 19.47
C ARG A 74 -12.08 8.27 20.99
N ARG A 75 -11.02 7.89 21.71
CA ARG A 75 -11.00 8.05 23.16
C ARG A 75 -11.16 9.55 23.34
N GLY A 76 -12.33 9.94 23.85
CA GLY A 76 -12.63 11.32 24.15
C GLY A 76 -11.47 11.85 24.98
N ILE A 77 -10.83 12.90 24.46
CA ILE A 77 -10.00 13.77 25.28
C ILE A 77 -11.02 14.46 26.18
N ARG A 78 -11.02 14.06 27.44
CA ARG A 78 -11.73 14.74 28.52
C ARG A 78 -10.74 15.67 29.21
#